data_AF-A0A537QTW6-F1
#
_entry.id   AF-A0A537QTW6-F1
#
_cell.length_a   1.000
_cell.length_b   1.000
_cell.length_c   1.000
_cell.angle_alpha   90.00
_cell.angle_beta   90.00
_cell.angle_gamma   90.00
#
_symmetry.space_group_name_H-M   'P 1'
#
loop_
_entity.id
_entity.type
_entity.pdbx_description
1 polymer ?
#
loop_
_entity_poly.entity_id
_entity_poly.type
_entity_poly.pdbx_seq_one_letter_code
_entity_poly.pdbx_strand_id
1 'polypeptide(L)'
;MKPVSTPFNQGFHRFAVFTACATFILIIAGALVTSNDAGLSVPDWPTSYGHVLRLPPWIGGIRYEHSHRMIAGFTIFLTASIALWTFLADRRRWMKALALGALGTIVVQAVLGG
;
A
#
# COMPACT_ATOMS: atom_id res chain seq x y z
N MET A 1 23.08 -18.32 21.85
CA MET A 1 21.63 -18.25 21.56
C MET A 1 21.33 -19.22 20.43
N LYS A 2 20.47 -20.23 20.63
CA LYS A 2 20.13 -21.18 19.55
C LYS A 2 19.31 -20.44 18.49
N PRO A 3 19.65 -20.50 17.19
CA PRO A 3 18.81 -19.93 16.16
C PRO A 3 17.47 -20.66 16.19
N VAL A 4 16.40 -19.93 16.50
CA VAL A 4 15.03 -20.46 16.42
C VAL A 4 14.77 -20.73 14.94
N SER A 5 14.89 -21.97 14.47
CA SER A 5 14.60 -22.34 13.10
C SER A 5 13.08 -22.21 12.86
N THR A 6 12.65 -21.07 12.33
CA THR A 6 11.28 -20.90 11.85
C THR A 6 11.15 -21.75 10.57
N PRO A 7 10.21 -22.71 10.50
CA PRO A 7 10.00 -23.46 9.27
C PRO A 7 9.64 -22.48 8.15
N PHE A 8 10.30 -22.63 7.00
CA PHE A 8 10.07 -21.76 5.85
C PHE A 8 8.63 -21.92 5.35
N ASN A 9 7.82 -20.87 5.50
CA ASN A 9 6.46 -20.85 4.99
C ASN A 9 6.46 -20.27 3.57
N GLN A 10 6.42 -21.16 2.57
CA GLN A 10 6.37 -20.81 1.15
C GLN A 10 5.20 -19.86 0.82
N GLY A 11 4.05 -20.02 1.48
CA GLY A 11 2.87 -19.15 1.29
C GLY A 11 3.13 -17.72 1.77
N PHE A 12 3.73 -17.58 2.94
CA PHE A 12 4.11 -16.27 3.50
C PHE A 12 5.13 -15.56 2.61
N HIS A 13 6.15 -16.27 2.11
CA HIS A 13 7.15 -15.70 1.21
C HIS A 13 6.53 -15.22 -0.11
N ARG A 14 5.67 -16.03 -0.74
CA ARG A 14 4.97 -15.64 -1.97
C ARG A 14 4.06 -14.43 -1.77
N PHE A 15 3.38 -14.34 -0.62
CA PHE A 15 2.57 -13.18 -0.26
C PHE A 15 3.41 -11.92 -0.04
N ALA A 16 4.60 -12.06 0.57
CA ALA A 16 5.56 -10.97 0.73
C ALA A 16 6.04 -10.44 -0.63
N VAL A 17 6.43 -11.33 -1.54
CA VAL A 17 6.85 -10.97 -2.90
C VAL A 17 5.71 -10.28 -3.65
N PHE A 18 4.49 -10.81 -3.56
CA PHE A 18 3.32 -10.21 -4.18
C PHE A 18 3.04 -8.79 -3.64
N THR A 19 3.12 -8.61 -2.32
CA THR A 19 2.95 -7.29 -1.67
C THR A 19 4.03 -6.32 -2.15
N ALA A 20 5.29 -6.76 -2.25
CA ALA A 20 6.38 -5.93 -2.77
C ALA A 20 6.16 -5.52 -4.24
N CYS A 21 5.68 -6.44 -5.09
CA CYS A 21 5.32 -6.13 -6.48
C CYS A 21 4.16 -5.11 -6.55
N ALA A 22 3.15 -5.24 -5.69
CA ALA A 22 2.04 -4.28 -5.62
C ALA A 22 2.53 -2.88 -5.22
N THR A 23 3.43 -2.80 -4.22
CA THR A 23 4.06 -1.52 -3.83
C THR A 23 4.88 -0.91 -4.97
N PHE A 24 5.57 -1.72 -5.77
CA PHE A 24 6.28 -1.22 -6.94
C PHE A 24 5.34 -0.60 -7.99
N ILE A 25 4.19 -1.25 -8.24
CA ILE A 25 3.15 -0.70 -9.12
C ILE A 25 2.58 0.60 -8.55
N LEU A 26 2.40 0.70 -7.22
CA LEU A 26 1.96 1.93 -6.55
C LEU A 26 2.93 3.10 -6.81
N ILE A 27 4.24 2.85 -6.74
CA ILE A 27 5.27 3.86 -7.02
C ILE A 27 5.16 4.34 -8.47
N ILE A 28 4.99 3.43 -9.43
CA ILE A 28 4.78 3.79 -10.84
C ILE A 28 3.50 4.62 -11.02
N ALA A 29 2.40 4.21 -10.38
CA ALA A 29 1.15 4.94 -10.44
C ALA A 29 1.29 6.36 -9.86
N GLY A 30 2.04 6.52 -8.76
CA GLY A 30 2.35 7.84 -8.18
C GLY A 30 3.18 8.70 -9.13
N ALA A 31 4.21 8.12 -9.76
CA ALA A 31 5.01 8.82 -10.76
C ALA A 31 4.19 9.25 -11.98
N LEU A 32 3.18 8.48 -12.39
CA LEU A 32 2.25 8.83 -13.45
C LEU A 32 1.34 10.00 -13.07
N VAL A 33 0.88 10.08 -11.82
CA VAL A 33 0.11 11.23 -11.31
C VAL A 33 0.94 12.50 -11.37
N THR A 34 2.19 12.45 -10.87
CA THR A 34 3.11 13.60 -10.93
C THR A 34 3.43 14.01 -12.35
N SER A 35 3.71 13.05 -13.24
CA SER A 35 4.12 13.34 -14.63
C SER A 35 2.99 13.88 -15.51
N ASN A 36 1.73 13.67 -15.13
CA ASN A 36 0.56 14.18 -15.86
C ASN A 36 -0.04 15.44 -15.20
N ASP A 37 0.69 16.10 -14.29
CA ASP A 37 0.20 17.22 -13.46
C ASP A 37 -1.16 16.95 -12.82
N ALA A 38 -1.44 15.68 -12.54
CA ALA A 38 -2.74 15.21 -12.10
C ALA A 38 -2.94 15.33 -10.58
N GLY A 39 -1.91 15.71 -9.83
CA GLY A 39 -1.94 15.77 -8.36
C GLY A 39 -2.86 16.84 -7.76
N LEU A 40 -3.41 17.75 -8.58
CA LEU A 40 -4.43 18.74 -8.20
C LEU A 40 -5.77 18.50 -8.91
N SER A 41 -5.92 17.36 -9.59
CA SER A 41 -7.12 17.08 -10.39
C SER A 41 -8.34 16.78 -9.52
N VAL A 42 -8.14 16.27 -8.30
CA VAL A 42 -9.17 16.15 -7.27
C VAL A 42 -8.79 17.06 -6.08
N PRO A 43 -9.60 18.10 -5.78
CA PRO A 43 -9.30 19.05 -4.71
C PRO A 43 -9.53 18.50 -3.29
N ASP A 44 -9.96 17.24 -3.15
CA ASP A 44 -10.45 16.66 -1.91
C ASP A 44 -9.66 15.39 -1.54
N TRP A 45 -9.29 15.27 -0.26
CA TRP A 45 -8.78 14.04 0.39
C TRP A 45 -9.40 13.95 1.80
N PRO A 46 -9.86 12.77 2.28
CA PRO A 46 -9.76 11.42 1.72
C PRO A 46 -10.91 11.02 0.77
N THR A 47 -11.83 11.93 0.50
CA THR A 47 -12.94 11.76 -0.46
C THR A 47 -12.57 12.30 -1.82
N SER A 48 -13.05 11.73 -2.94
CA SER A 48 -12.98 12.37 -4.26
C SER A 48 -14.34 12.99 -4.58
N TYR A 49 -14.46 14.32 -4.59
CA TYR A 49 -15.74 15.02 -4.82
C TYR A 49 -16.86 14.57 -3.87
N GLY A 50 -16.54 14.42 -2.58
CA GLY A 50 -17.49 13.98 -1.54
C GLY A 50 -17.86 12.49 -1.55
N HIS A 51 -17.27 11.67 -2.43
CA HIS A 51 -17.51 10.23 -2.47
C HIS A 51 -16.21 9.41 -2.42
N VAL A 52 -16.22 8.34 -1.63
CA VAL A 52 -15.07 7.42 -1.49
C VAL A 52 -14.98 6.41 -2.64
N LEU A 53 -16.10 6.18 -3.36
CA LEU A 53 -16.28 5.06 -4.31
C LEU A 53 -17.00 5.46 -5.62
N ARG A 54 -17.33 6.74 -5.83
CA ARG A 54 -18.04 7.17 -7.03
C ARG A 54 -17.03 7.40 -8.15
N LEU A 55 -17.17 6.66 -9.24
CA LEU A 55 -16.36 6.79 -10.45
C LEU A 55 -16.46 8.24 -10.96
N PRO A 56 -15.40 9.06 -10.85
CA PRO A 56 -15.41 10.38 -11.45
C PRO A 56 -15.38 10.24 -12.98
N PRO A 57 -15.72 11.29 -13.75
CA PRO A 57 -15.64 11.25 -15.20
C PRO A 57 -14.23 10.80 -15.62
N TRP A 58 -14.13 9.80 -16.50
CA TRP A 58 -12.87 9.25 -17.01
C TRP A 58 -12.20 10.20 -18.02
N ILE A 59 -11.94 11.44 -17.60
CA ILE A 59 -11.50 12.54 -18.45
C ILE A 59 -10.17 13.08 -17.90
N GLY A 60 -9.13 13.07 -18.73
CA GLY A 60 -7.83 13.69 -18.40
C GLY A 60 -7.10 13.06 -17.20
N GLY A 61 -6.56 13.95 -16.34
CA GLY A 61 -5.70 13.65 -15.18
C GLY A 61 -6.38 12.84 -14.05
N ILE A 62 -7.70 12.98 -13.90
CA ILE A 62 -8.51 12.33 -12.86
C ILE A 62 -8.35 10.80 -12.86
N ARG A 63 -8.14 10.20 -14.04
CA ARG A 63 -7.94 8.74 -14.19
C ARG A 63 -6.67 8.27 -13.49
N TYR A 64 -5.60 9.06 -13.55
CA TYR A 64 -4.33 8.72 -12.94
C TYR A 64 -4.43 8.83 -11.42
N GLU A 65 -5.07 9.88 -10.92
CA GLU A 65 -5.24 10.09 -9.48
C GLU A 65 -6.16 9.04 -8.84
N HIS A 66 -7.30 8.74 -9.47
CA HIS A 66 -8.21 7.69 -8.98
C HIS A 66 -7.56 6.31 -9.03
N SER A 67 -6.84 5.98 -10.11
CA SER A 67 -6.11 4.70 -10.22
C SER A 67 -5.03 4.60 -9.14
N HIS A 68 -4.30 5.67 -8.88
CA HIS A 68 -3.31 5.72 -7.80
C HIS A 68 -3.96 5.47 -6.43
N ARG A 69 -5.07 6.15 -6.11
CA ARG A 69 -5.83 5.95 -4.85
C ARG A 69 -6.34 4.52 -4.69
N MET A 70 -6.85 3.90 -5.75
CA MET A 70 -7.29 2.50 -5.73
C MET A 70 -6.13 1.54 -5.47
N ILE A 71 -4.99 1.73 -6.16
CA ILE A 71 -3.79 0.91 -5.98
C ILE A 71 -3.20 1.11 -4.57
N ALA A 72 -3.24 2.34 -4.05
CA ALA A 72 -2.80 2.66 -2.68
C ALA A 72 -3.65 1.92 -1.64
N GLY A 73 -4.98 1.98 -1.76
CA GLY A 73 -5.90 1.26 -0.88
C GLY A 73 -5.68 -0.26 -0.91
N PHE A 74 -5.47 -0.83 -2.10
CA PHE A 74 -5.14 -2.25 -2.25
C PHE A 74 -3.80 -2.61 -1.58
N THR A 75 -2.77 -1.78 -1.73
CA THR A 75 -1.45 -2.00 -1.15
C THR A 75 -1.47 -1.89 0.38
N ILE A 76 -2.27 -0.97 0.95
CA ILE A 76 -2.53 -0.87 2.40
C ILE A 76 -3.15 -2.18 2.92
N PHE A 77 -4.16 -2.70 2.23
CA PHE A 77 -4.81 -3.95 2.61
C PHE A 77 -3.84 -5.14 2.62
N LEU A 78 -3.00 -5.26 1.59
CA LEU A 78 -1.97 -6.32 1.53
C LEU A 78 -0.94 -6.18 2.65
N THR A 79 -0.48 -4.95 2.91
CA THR A 79 0.50 -4.66 3.97
C THR A 79 -0.06 -4.96 5.36
N ALA A 80 -1.33 -4.63 5.61
CA ALA A 80 -2.00 -4.99 6.85
C ALA A 80 -2.18 -6.50 7.01
N SER A 81 -2.53 -7.19 5.92
CA SER A 81 -2.69 -8.65 5.92
C SER A 81 -1.37 -9.37 6.23
N ILE A 82 -0.25 -8.96 5.60
CA ILE A 82 1.06 -9.57 5.87
C ILE A 82 1.57 -9.20 7.26
N ALA A 83 1.30 -7.98 7.73
CA ALA A 83 1.64 -7.58 9.09
C ALA A 83 0.90 -8.46 10.11
N LEU A 84 -0.42 -8.61 9.99
CA LEU A 84 -1.22 -9.47 10.87
C LEU A 84 -0.71 -10.91 10.86
N TRP A 85 -0.41 -11.45 9.67
CA TRP A 85 0.15 -12.80 9.55
C TRP A 85 1.52 -12.90 10.24
N THR A 86 2.38 -11.89 10.11
CA THR A 86 3.67 -11.82 10.81
C THR A 86 3.49 -11.78 12.33
N PHE A 87 2.51 -11.03 12.83
CA PHE A 87 2.20 -10.94 14.26
C PHE A 87 1.70 -12.26 14.85
N LEU A 88 0.93 -13.04 14.07
CA LEU A 88 0.35 -14.33 14.45
C LEU A 88 1.33 -15.50 14.31
N ALA A 89 2.10 -15.55 13.21
CA ALA A 89 2.98 -16.68 12.88
C ALA A 89 4.38 -16.56 13.49
N ASP A 90 4.90 -15.33 13.66
CA ASP A 90 6.28 -15.14 14.09
C ASP A 90 6.37 -14.68 15.56
N ARG A 91 7.25 -15.32 16.35
CA ARG A 91 7.54 -14.92 17.74
C ARG A 91 8.69 -13.91 17.83
N ARG A 92 9.44 -13.68 16.75
CA ARG A 92 10.61 -12.80 16.73
C ARG A 92 10.17 -11.33 16.76
N ARG A 93 10.59 -10.62 17.81
CA ARG A 93 10.22 -9.20 18.02
C ARG A 93 10.68 -8.28 16.88
N TRP A 94 11.82 -8.57 16.25
CA TRP A 94 12.34 -7.76 15.15
C TRP A 94 11.47 -7.85 13.89
N MET A 95 10.89 -9.01 13.59
CA MET A 95 9.95 -9.17 12.47
C MET A 95 8.64 -8.41 12.73
N LYS A 96 8.15 -8.40 13.97
CA LYS A 96 7.01 -7.58 14.38
C LYS A 96 7.30 -6.09 14.26
N ALA A 97 8.50 -5.66 14.64
CA ALA A 97 8.94 -4.27 14.48
C ALA A 97 9.01 -3.87 13.00
N LEU A 98 9.51 -4.74 12.11
CA LEU A 98 9.49 -4.50 10.66
C LEU A 98 8.06 -4.43 10.09
N ALA A 99 7.18 -5.33 10.51
CA ALA A 99 5.77 -5.31 10.11
C ALA A 99 5.06 -4.01 10.56
N LEU A 100 5.33 -3.56 11.78
CA LEU A 100 4.81 -2.29 12.30
C LEU A 100 5.41 -1.09 11.56
N GLY A 101 6.71 -1.14 11.25
CA GLY A 101 7.39 -0.12 10.45
C GLY A 101 6.79 -0.01 9.05
N ALA A 102 6.53 -1.14 8.38
CA ALA A 102 5.89 -1.16 7.06
C ALA A 102 4.47 -0.55 7.09
N LEU A 103 3.68 -0.89 8.11
CA LEU A 103 2.37 -0.28 8.34
C LEU A 103 2.47 1.23 8.61
N GLY A 104 3.41 1.65 9.45
CA GLY A 104 3.64 3.08 9.72
C GLY A 104 4.00 3.85 8.45
N THR A 105 4.94 3.31 7.66
CA THR A 105 5.38 3.93 6.41
C THR A 105 4.24 4.06 5.40
N ILE A 106 3.40 3.03 5.22
CA ILE A 106 2.31 3.10 4.25
C ILE A 106 1.20 4.05 4.69
N VAL A 107 0.96 4.19 6.00
CA VAL A 107 0.02 5.19 6.53
C VAL A 107 0.57 6.60 6.29
N VAL A 108 1.84 6.85 6.60
CA VAL A 108 2.48 8.15 6.33
C VAL A 108 2.44 8.46 4.83
N GLN A 109 2.74 7.48 3.98
CA GLN A 109 2.67 7.63 2.53
C GLN A 109 1.24 7.90 2.03
N ALA A 110 0.21 7.30 2.65
CA ALA A 110 -1.18 7.54 2.30
C ALA A 110 -1.69 8.92 2.74
N VAL A 111 -1.17 9.45 3.85
CA VAL A 111 -1.48 10.81 4.31
C VAL A 111 -0.76 11.87 3.48
N LEU A 112 0.49 11.61 3.07
CA LEU A 112 1.29 12.58 2.29
C LEU A 112 1.00 12.54 0.79
N GLY A 113 0.69 11.37 0.23
CA GLY A 113 0.39 11.19 -1.20
C GLY A 113 -1.10 11.23 -1.53
N GLY A 114 -1.92 11.57 -0.55
CA GLY A 114 -3.36 11.72 -0.62
C GLY A 114 -3.80 13.00 -1.32
#